data_AF-A0A920PQ68-F1
#
_entry.id   AF-A0A920PQ68-F1
#
_cell.length_a   1.000
_cell.length_b   1.000
_cell.length_c   1.000
_cell.angle_alpha   90.00
_cell.angle_beta   90.00
_cell.angle_gamma   90.00
#
_symmetry.space_group_name_H-M   'P 1'
#
loop_
_entity.id
_entity.type
_entity.pdbx_description
1 polymer ?
#
loop_
_entity_poly.entity_id
_entity_poly.type
_entity_poly.pdbx_seq_one_letter_code
_entity_poly.pdbx_strand_id
1 'polypeptide(L)'
;MPARTGQQYIEGLKERPPTLYMSGKRVKDPTSQAGLSGGIKTLARKYDLQHDPVIGKEMTYRSPTTGDQVGLSFLTPKTHGDLDRRHHMMRNWAKITCGMMGRTPIS
;
A
#
# COMPACT_ATOMS: atom_id res chain seq x y z
N MET A 1 9.24 -6.52 5.33
CA MET A 1 7.89 -7.14 5.38
C MET A 1 7.48 -7.44 3.95
N PRO A 2 6.93 -8.62 3.67
CA PRO A 2 6.41 -8.94 2.33
C PRO A 2 5.28 -7.98 1.95
N ALA A 3 5.10 -7.78 0.65
CA ALA A 3 3.94 -7.10 0.10
C ALA A 3 2.66 -7.78 0.64
N ARG A 4 1.76 -7.00 1.23
CA ARG A 4 0.47 -7.51 1.73
C ARG A 4 -0.55 -7.48 0.62
N THR A 5 -1.54 -8.36 0.66
CA THR A 5 -2.72 -8.24 -0.19
C THR A 5 -3.73 -7.26 0.39
N GLY A 6 -4.64 -6.76 -0.45
CA GLY A 6 -5.73 -5.90 0.00
C GLY A 6 -6.62 -6.58 1.03
N GLN A 7 -6.84 -7.89 0.87
CA GLN A 7 -7.57 -8.70 1.83
C GLN A 7 -6.87 -8.76 3.20
N GLN A 8 -5.56 -9.04 3.23
CA GLN A 8 -4.78 -9.04 4.48
C GLN A 8 -4.79 -7.67 5.17
N TYR A 9 -4.80 -6.58 4.40
CA TYR A 9 -4.93 -5.23 4.95
C TYR A 9 -6.30 -5.01 5.63
N ILE A 10 -7.39 -5.41 4.98
CA ILE A 10 -8.74 -5.28 5.52
C ILE A 10 -8.94 -6.18 6.75
N GLU A 11 -8.47 -7.43 6.69
CA GLU A 11 -8.53 -8.37 7.82
C GLU A 11 -7.75 -7.84 9.02
N GLY A 12 -6.53 -7.32 8.81
CA GLY A 12 -5.74 -6.71 9.88
C GLY A 12 -6.45 -5.52 10.56
N LEU A 13 -7.20 -4.72 9.80
CA LEU A 13 -8.03 -3.63 10.36
C LEU A 13 -9.22 -4.14 11.17
N LYS A 14 -9.78 -5.31 10.83
CA LYS A 14 -10.89 -5.93 11.56
C LYS A 14 -10.41 -6.64 12.82
N GLU A 15 -9.29 -7.35 12.75
CA GLU A 15 -8.71 -8.06 13.90
C GLU A 15 -8.18 -7.10 14.96
N ARG A 16 -7.60 -5.98 14.53
CA ARG A 16 -6.99 -4.98 15.40
C ARG A 16 -7.55 -3.59 15.08
N PRO A 17 -8.85 -3.36 15.39
CA PRO A 17 -9.49 -2.11 15.04
C PRO A 17 -8.86 -0.97 15.85
N PRO A 18 -8.37 0.09 15.20
CA PRO A 18 -7.88 1.27 15.91
C PRO A 18 -9.02 1.94 16.66
N THR A 19 -8.70 2.58 17.78
CA THR A 19 -9.66 3.42 18.51
C THR A 19 -9.91 4.68 17.70
N LEU A 20 -11.03 4.71 16.98
CA LEU A 20 -11.41 5.81 16.08
C LEU A 20 -12.71 6.47 16.55
N TYR A 21 -12.75 7.80 16.45
CA TYR A 21 -13.92 8.62 16.67
C TYR A 21 -14.16 9.48 15.44
N MET A 22 -15.41 9.55 14.98
CA MET A 22 -15.81 10.36 13.83
C MET A 22 -17.15 11.01 14.14
N SER A 23 -17.24 12.33 13.94
CA SER A 23 -18.44 13.13 14.25
C SER A 23 -18.97 12.89 15.68
N GLY A 24 -18.06 12.81 16.66
CA GLY A 24 -18.38 12.61 18.07
C GLY A 24 -18.80 11.19 18.46
N LYS A 25 -18.81 10.23 17.52
CA LYS A 25 -19.17 8.82 17.79
C LYS A 25 -17.97 7.90 17.60
N ARG A 26 -17.87 6.88 18.45
CA ARG A 26 -16.86 5.81 18.28
C ARG A 26 -17.22 4.97 17.06
N VAL A 27 -16.25 4.78 16.17
CA VAL A 27 -16.39 3.90 15.01
C VAL A 27 -16.15 2.46 15.47
N LYS A 28 -17.14 1.57 15.25
CA LYS A 28 -17.04 0.15 15.62
C LYS A 28 -16.28 -0.66 14.57
N ASP A 29 -16.54 -0.39 13.29
CA ASP A 29 -15.87 -1.04 12.18
C ASP A 29 -15.45 0.03 11.14
N PRO A 30 -14.15 0.34 11.04
CA PRO A 30 -13.68 1.32 10.06
C PRO A 30 -13.89 0.87 8.61
N THR A 31 -13.92 -0.44 8.34
CA THR A 31 -13.99 -0.99 6.98
C THR A 31 -15.37 -0.80 6.33
N SER A 32 -16.42 -0.68 7.14
CA SER A 32 -17.80 -0.41 6.70
C SER A 32 -18.28 1.02 6.96
N GLN A 33 -17.57 1.79 7.79
CA GLN A 33 -17.95 3.17 8.13
C GLN A 33 -18.00 4.09 6.89
N ALA A 34 -19.15 4.72 6.67
CA ALA A 34 -19.33 5.75 5.65
C ALA A 34 -18.32 6.90 5.87
N GLY A 35 -17.61 7.32 4.81
CA GLY A 35 -16.52 8.31 4.89
C GLY A 35 -15.11 7.71 5.02
N LEU A 36 -14.97 6.46 5.49
CA LEU A 36 -13.68 5.75 5.59
C LEU A 36 -13.56 4.59 4.60
N SER A 37 -14.66 3.88 4.35
CA SER A 37 -14.68 2.66 3.54
C SER A 37 -14.12 2.84 2.11
N GLY A 38 -14.35 4.01 1.48
CA GLY A 38 -13.80 4.31 0.15
C GLY A 38 -12.27 4.43 0.14
N GLY A 39 -11.69 5.10 1.15
CA GLY A 39 -10.24 5.21 1.31
C GLY A 39 -9.60 3.85 1.61
N ILE A 40 -10.23 3.05 2.47
CA ILE A 40 -9.77 1.70 2.80
C ILE A 40 -9.79 0.79 1.58
N LYS A 41 -10.85 0.81 0.77
CA LYS A 41 -10.92 0.04 -0.48
C LYS A 41 -9.86 0.48 -1.49
N THR A 42 -9.60 1.79 -1.58
CA THR A 42 -8.53 2.32 -2.45
C THR A 42 -7.15 1.85 -2.00
N LEU A 43 -6.89 1.85 -0.69
CA LEU A 43 -5.66 1.31 -0.11
C LEU A 43 -5.55 -0.21 -0.29
N ALA A 44 -6.64 -0.96 -0.13
CA ALA A 44 -6.66 -2.40 -0.38
C ALA A 44 -6.30 -2.72 -1.84
N ARG A 45 -6.92 -2.03 -2.81
CA ARG A 45 -6.56 -2.15 -4.23
C ARG A 45 -5.09 -1.83 -4.48
N LYS A 46 -4.54 -0.86 -3.76
CA LYS A 46 -3.13 -0.48 -3.84
C LYS A 46 -2.22 -1.67 -3.47
N TYR A 47 -2.55 -2.39 -2.40
CA TYR A 47 -1.87 -3.61 -1.99
C TYR A 47 -2.00 -4.75 -3.01
N ASP A 48 -3.19 -4.92 -3.60
CA ASP A 48 -3.41 -5.94 -4.64
C ASP A 48 -2.55 -5.68 -5.89
N LEU A 49 -2.34 -4.42 -6.27
CA LEU A 49 -1.50 -4.06 -7.43
C LEU A 49 -0.02 -4.44 -7.28
N GLN A 50 0.48 -4.65 -6.05
CA GLN A 50 1.84 -5.17 -5.85
C GLN A 50 1.96 -6.65 -6.28
N HIS A 51 0.84 -7.36 -6.32
CA HIS A 51 0.75 -8.76 -6.72
C HIS A 51 0.32 -8.93 -8.18
N ASP A 52 -0.01 -7.83 -8.86
CA ASP A 52 -0.38 -7.84 -10.27
C ASP A 52 0.81 -8.32 -11.14
N PRO A 53 0.62 -9.24 -12.09
CA PRO A 53 1.70 -9.81 -12.87
C PRO A 53 2.39 -8.80 -13.81
N VAL A 54 1.71 -7.70 -14.15
CA VAL A 54 2.20 -6.66 -15.04
C VAL A 54 2.84 -5.55 -14.20
N ILE A 55 2.06 -4.94 -13.31
CA ILE A 55 2.49 -3.75 -12.56
C ILE A 55 3.33 -4.15 -11.35
N GLY A 56 3.06 -5.29 -10.70
CA GLY A 56 3.75 -5.72 -9.48
C GLY A 56 5.26 -5.83 -9.63
N LYS A 57 5.76 -6.25 -10.82
CA LYS A 57 7.20 -6.31 -11.13
C LYS A 57 7.88 -4.94 -11.15
N GLU A 58 7.15 -3.90 -11.54
CA GLU A 58 7.62 -2.51 -11.51
C GLU A 58 7.49 -1.87 -10.13
N MET A 59 6.72 -2.49 -9.23
CA MET A 59 6.42 -1.96 -7.90
C MET A 59 7.21 -2.62 -6.78
N THR A 60 7.77 -3.81 -7.03
CA THR A 60 8.41 -4.65 -6.03
C THR A 60 9.77 -5.18 -6.51
N TYR A 61 10.58 -5.66 -5.56
CA TYR A 61 11.80 -6.40 -5.84
C TYR A 61 11.92 -7.57 -4.86
N ARG A 62 12.78 -8.54 -5.20
CA ARG A 62 13.06 -9.65 -4.30
C ARG A 62 14.05 -9.23 -3.24
N SER A 63 13.65 -9.34 -1.98
CA SER A 63 14.52 -9.07 -0.83
C SER A 63 15.75 -9.98 -0.87
N PRO A 64 16.98 -9.45 -0.83
CA PRO A 64 18.19 -10.29 -0.83
C PRO A 64 18.36 -11.06 0.48
N THR A 65 17.74 -10.60 1.57
CA THR A 65 17.87 -11.22 2.89
C THR A 65 16.83 -12.31 3.13
N THR A 66 15.59 -12.12 2.65
CA THR A 66 14.47 -13.04 2.93
C THR A 66 13.95 -13.78 1.71
N GLY A 67 14.26 -13.32 0.49
CA GLY A 67 13.70 -13.90 -0.74
C GLY A 67 12.24 -13.50 -1.01
N ASP A 68 11.62 -12.74 -0.13
CA ASP A 68 10.24 -12.26 -0.30
C ASP A 68 10.15 -11.14 -1.32
N GLN A 69 8.96 -11.00 -1.91
CA GLN A 69 8.62 -9.84 -2.73
C GLN A 69 8.27 -8.65 -1.84
N VAL A 70 9.06 -7.58 -1.94
CA VAL A 70 8.95 -6.38 -1.10
C VAL A 70 8.84 -5.13 -1.98
N GLY A 71 8.13 -4.09 -1.52
CA GLY A 71 8.00 -2.84 -2.26
C GLY A 71 9.37 -2.20 -2.55
N LEU A 72 9.54 -1.65 -3.76
CA LEU A 72 10.76 -0.92 -4.18
C LEU A 72 11.08 0.30 -3.32
N SER A 73 10.15 0.76 -2.48
CA SER A 73 10.38 1.81 -1.51
C SER A 73 11.38 1.44 -0.42
N PHE A 74 11.51 0.14 -0.10
CA PHE A 74 12.48 -0.38 0.86
C PHE A 74 13.87 -0.58 0.25
N LEU A 75 14.01 -0.42 -1.07
CA LEU A 75 15.31 -0.45 -1.73
C LEU A 75 16.12 0.79 -1.32
N THR A 76 17.25 0.56 -0.65
CA THR A 76 18.28 1.59 -0.45
C THR A 76 19.04 1.76 -1.78
N PRO A 77 18.84 2.86 -2.52
CA PRO A 77 19.45 3.02 -3.83
C PRO A 77 20.97 3.17 -3.68
N LYS A 78 21.73 2.40 -4.45
CA LYS A 78 23.21 2.50 -4.51
C LYS A 78 23.70 2.95 -5.88
N THR A 79 22.83 2.92 -6.88
CA THR A 79 23.14 3.25 -8.27
C THR A 79 22.07 4.20 -8.86
N HIS A 80 22.39 4.84 -9.98
CA HIS A 80 21.42 5.63 -10.75
C HIS A 80 20.22 4.80 -11.20
N GLY A 81 20.46 3.55 -11.63
CA GLY A 81 19.36 2.65 -12.02
C GLY A 81 18.39 2.34 -10.88
N ASP A 82 18.86 2.30 -9.62
CA ASP A 82 17.98 2.14 -8.47
C ASP A 82 17.09 3.36 -8.25
N LEU A 83 17.64 4.57 -8.45
CA LEU A 83 16.87 5.81 -8.38
C LEU A 83 15.79 5.85 -9.46
N ASP A 84 16.12 5.47 -10.69
CA ASP A 84 15.16 5.42 -11.80
C ASP A 84 14.03 4.43 -11.53
N ARG A 85 14.35 3.22 -11.08
CA ARG A 85 13.34 2.21 -10.71
C ARG A 85 12.43 2.71 -9.61
N ARG A 86 12.99 3.35 -8.58
CA ARG A 86 12.22 3.93 -7.48
C ARG A 86 11.36 5.11 -7.95
N HIS A 87 11.84 5.93 -8.88
CA HIS A 87 11.08 7.01 -9.48
C HIS A 87 9.87 6.47 -10.27
N HIS A 88 10.06 5.46 -11.10
CA HIS A 88 8.98 4.80 -11.84
C HIS A 88 7.91 4.22 -10.91
N MET A 89 8.35 3.51 -9.86
CA MET A 89 7.44 3.01 -8.82
C MET A 89 6.64 4.14 -8.16
N MET A 90 7.29 5.25 -7.77
CA MET A 90 6.59 6.39 -7.16
C MET A 90 5.59 7.05 -8.12
N ARG A 91 5.96 7.18 -9.41
CA ARG A 91 5.08 7.71 -10.45
C ARG A 91 3.86 6.82 -10.68
N ASN A 92 4.03 5.50 -10.69
CA ASN A 92 2.94 4.54 -10.78
C ASN A 92 1.99 4.67 -9.58
N TRP A 93 2.54 4.82 -8.36
CA TRP A 93 1.72 5.11 -7.17
C TRP A 93 0.91 6.39 -7.27
N ALA A 94 1.53 7.47 -7.74
CA ALA A 94 0.85 8.74 -7.93
C ALA A 94 -0.28 8.62 -8.96
N LYS A 95 -0.05 7.95 -10.09
CA LYS A 95 -1.07 7.74 -11.15
C LYS A 95 -2.30 7.00 -10.64
N ILE A 96 -2.12 5.93 -9.85
CA ILE A 96 -3.23 5.11 -9.32
C ILE A 96 -4.20 5.95 -8.48
N THR A 97 -3.68 6.97 -7.79
CA THR A 97 -4.46 7.85 -6.92
C THR A 97 -4.72 9.22 -7.54
N CYS A 98 -4.38 9.41 -8.82
CA CYS A 98 -4.38 10.72 -9.48
C CYS A 98 -3.64 11.82 -8.68
N GLY A 99 -2.63 11.43 -7.90
CA GLY A 99 -1.86 12.33 -7.02
C GLY A 99 -2.61 12.77 -5.75
N MET A 100 -3.86 12.36 -5.56
CA MET A 100 -4.72 12.87 -4.47
C MET A 100 -4.38 12.27 -3.10
N MET A 101 -3.67 11.14 -3.06
CA MET A 101 -3.36 10.44 -1.81
C MET A 101 -1.87 10.56 -1.44
N GLY A 102 -1.49 11.69 -0.84
CA GLY A 102 -0.08 11.99 -0.50
C GLY A 102 0.49 11.17 0.67
N ARG A 103 -0.35 10.48 1.46
CA ARG A 103 0.04 9.66 2.61
C ARG A 103 -0.23 8.17 2.39
N THR A 104 -0.05 7.69 1.16
CA THR A 104 -0.15 6.25 0.93
C THR A 104 1.04 5.50 1.52
N PRO A 105 0.83 4.28 2.04
CA PRO A 105 1.93 3.35 2.32
C PRO A 105 2.78 3.18 1.06
N ILE A 106 4.09 3.28 1.19
CA ILE A 106 5.03 2.98 0.11
C ILE A 106 5.49 1.51 0.16
N SER A 107 5.15 0.80 1.23
CA SER A 107 5.51 -0.59 1.53
C SER A 107 4.79 -1.60 0.66
#